data_AF-A0A6M0JU50-F1
#
_entry.id   AF-A0A6M0JU50-F1
#
_cell.length_a   1.000
_cell.length_b   1.000
_cell.length_c   1.000
_cell.angle_alpha   90.00
_cell.angle_beta   90.00
_cell.angle_gamma   90.00
#
_symmetry.space_group_name_H-M   'P 1'
#
loop_
_entity.id
_entity.type
_entity.pdbx_description
1 polymer ?
#
loop_
_entity_poly.entity_id
_entity_poly.type
_entity_poly.pdbx_seq_one_letter_code
_entity_poly.pdbx_strand_id
1 'polypeptide(L)'
;MLSFDAPSLPSPLVMRECTRPRFDGNLEKLKDWLAVLRGAGVRQSGPALLMALENLRKEDVSAKRRLTILSTLKVPILKTCAGLPKPYSGESTEIDRSSGVTLEQRLNRLMFANLLQALRQFDQEYPLPSGRQLRRRQWTIRNAFRFANRQIRYAGLWRTPIPPGTWRDVHELYLYLMSRRHGSSWEPGASSGTIGDFDPSFEYKLLLLLGFALKTKPSVVQSEYFMDGLEGWAVQTRLDDPHNLLGRIRLIIVGVSEDGPARQLESTLDSPFRGWVLQPPYPYIHEIEDPFGGTAFGMQPPGLALSA
;
A
#
# COMPACT_ATOMS: atom_id res chain seq x y z
N MET A 1 -46.32 -20.45 23.18
CA MET A 1 -45.57 -19.19 23.37
C MET A 1 -44.09 -19.53 23.35
N LEU A 2 -43.38 -19.20 22.28
CA LEU A 2 -41.94 -19.45 22.14
C LEU A 2 -41.19 -18.24 22.69
N SER A 3 -40.51 -18.42 23.83
CA SER A 3 -39.61 -17.42 24.41
C SER A 3 -38.44 -17.21 23.46
N PHE A 4 -38.33 -16.00 22.93
CA PHE A 4 -37.19 -15.58 22.13
C PHE A 4 -36.10 -15.10 23.09
N ASP A 5 -35.29 -16.03 23.59
CA ASP A 5 -34.08 -15.70 24.36
C ASP A 5 -33.03 -15.10 23.42
N ALA A 6 -33.15 -13.80 23.16
CA ALA A 6 -32.09 -13.05 22.53
C ALA A 6 -30.89 -12.99 23.51
N PRO A 7 -29.68 -13.42 23.11
CA PRO A 7 -28.51 -13.25 23.95
C PRO A 7 -28.33 -11.77 24.26
N SER A 8 -28.29 -11.45 25.55
CA SER A 8 -28.16 -10.09 26.05
C SER A 8 -26.94 -9.42 25.43
N LEU A 9 -27.16 -8.26 24.80
CA LEU A 9 -26.08 -7.44 24.28
C LEU A 9 -25.10 -7.12 25.43
N PRO A 10 -23.78 -7.32 25.25
CA PRO A 10 -22.83 -7.08 26.32
C PRO A 10 -22.91 -5.62 26.78
N SER A 11 -22.85 -5.40 28.09
CA SER A 11 -22.95 -4.06 28.67
C SER A 11 -21.94 -3.08 28.04
N PRO A 12 -22.32 -1.83 27.75
CA PRO A 12 -21.44 -0.82 27.15
C PRO A 12 -20.17 -0.54 27.97
N LEU A 13 -20.16 -0.87 29.26
CA LEU A 13 -18.96 -0.81 30.11
C LEU A 13 -17.97 -1.96 29.79
N VAL A 14 -18.47 -3.16 29.55
CA VAL A 14 -17.65 -4.31 29.10
C VAL A 14 -17.06 -4.04 27.70
N MET A 15 -17.82 -3.35 26.83
CA MET A 15 -17.32 -2.90 25.53
C MET A 15 -16.18 -1.85 25.64
N ARG A 16 -16.21 -0.99 26.67
CA ARG A 16 -15.12 -0.01 26.94
C ARG A 16 -13.87 -0.67 27.53
N GLU A 17 -14.00 -1.78 28.24
CA GLU A 17 -12.85 -2.46 28.84
C GLU A 17 -12.05 -3.31 27.86
N CYS A 18 -12.72 -3.98 26.90
CA CYS A 18 -12.06 -4.75 25.85
C CYS A 18 -11.27 -3.90 24.84
N THR A 19 -11.62 -2.62 24.71
CA THR A 19 -11.10 -1.73 23.66
C THR A 19 -9.83 -0.97 24.06
N ARG A 20 -9.46 -0.95 25.35
CA ARG A 20 -8.21 -0.32 25.80
C ARG A 20 -7.04 -1.29 25.61
N PRO A 21 -6.00 -0.96 24.82
CA PRO A 21 -4.79 -1.77 24.76
C PRO A 21 -4.15 -1.81 26.15
N ARG A 22 -4.00 -3.01 26.73
CA ARG A 22 -3.41 -3.20 28.08
C ARG A 22 -2.14 -4.05 28.03
N PHE A 23 -1.26 -3.79 27.06
CA PHE A 23 -0.02 -4.55 26.97
C PHE A 23 1.24 -3.77 27.34
N ASP A 24 1.30 -2.44 27.29
CA ASP A 24 2.48 -1.62 27.70
C ASP A 24 3.81 -2.25 27.26
N GLY A 25 3.91 -2.61 25.98
CA GLY A 25 5.07 -3.31 25.44
C GLY A 25 5.28 -4.75 25.90
N ASN A 26 4.47 -5.33 26.80
CA ASN A 26 4.53 -6.72 27.29
C ASN A 26 3.89 -7.74 26.31
N LEU A 27 4.66 -8.71 25.81
CA LEU A 27 4.20 -9.69 24.82
C LEU A 27 3.19 -10.71 25.36
N GLU A 28 3.30 -11.12 26.62
CA GLU A 28 2.32 -12.07 27.16
C GLU A 28 0.98 -11.38 27.37
N LYS A 29 0.99 -10.17 27.95
CA LYS A 29 -0.21 -9.33 28.03
C LYS A 29 -0.82 -9.03 26.65
N LEU A 30 0.02 -8.87 25.62
CA LEU A 30 -0.45 -8.70 24.24
C LEU A 30 -1.21 -9.93 23.75
N LYS A 31 -0.69 -11.15 23.99
CA LYS A 31 -1.37 -12.39 23.58
C LYS A 31 -2.69 -12.57 24.32
N ASP A 32 -2.71 -12.32 25.62
CA ASP A 32 -3.92 -12.41 26.44
C ASP A 32 -4.99 -11.43 25.96
N TRP A 33 -4.59 -10.17 25.73
CA TRP A 33 -5.47 -9.15 25.17
C TRP A 33 -6.01 -9.53 23.78
N LEU A 34 -5.18 -10.11 22.91
CA LEU A 34 -5.62 -10.59 21.59
C LEU A 34 -6.58 -11.78 21.69
N ALA A 35 -6.44 -12.64 22.70
CA ALA A 35 -7.37 -13.74 22.94
C ALA A 35 -8.77 -13.20 23.32
N VAL A 36 -8.82 -12.20 24.21
CA VAL A 36 -10.06 -11.50 24.55
C VAL A 36 -10.66 -10.81 23.32
N LEU A 37 -9.84 -10.11 22.54
CA LEU A 37 -10.28 -9.38 21.35
C LEU A 37 -10.89 -10.27 20.27
N ARG A 38 -10.45 -11.53 20.18
CA ARG A 38 -11.01 -12.53 19.26
C ARG A 38 -12.48 -12.83 19.57
N GLY A 39 -12.87 -12.85 20.84
CA GLY A 39 -14.26 -13.08 21.26
C GLY A 39 -15.17 -11.88 21.07
N ALA A 40 -14.61 -10.66 21.00
CA ALA A 40 -15.34 -9.39 20.93
C ALA A 40 -15.94 -9.06 19.53
N GLY A 41 -15.51 -9.78 18.48
CA GLY A 41 -15.96 -9.57 17.11
C GLY A 41 -15.36 -8.34 16.41
N VAL A 42 -15.47 -8.32 15.07
CA VAL A 42 -14.72 -7.39 14.19
C VAL A 42 -15.01 -5.92 14.48
N ARG A 43 -16.25 -5.56 14.83
CA ARG A 43 -16.67 -4.18 15.12
C ARG A 43 -15.93 -3.59 16.33
N GLN A 44 -15.60 -4.42 17.32
CA GLN A 44 -14.87 -4.02 18.51
C GLN A 44 -13.35 -4.14 18.31
N SER A 45 -12.90 -5.12 17.51
CA SER A 45 -11.47 -5.32 17.22
C SER A 45 -10.84 -4.15 16.47
N GLY A 46 -11.57 -3.53 15.53
CA GLY A 46 -11.05 -2.45 14.69
C GLY A 46 -10.52 -1.24 15.47
N PRO A 47 -11.37 -0.54 16.24
CA PRO A 47 -10.93 0.59 17.06
C PRO A 47 -9.84 0.22 18.07
N ALA A 48 -9.92 -0.96 18.69
CA ALA A 48 -8.95 -1.42 19.67
C ALA A 48 -7.55 -1.64 19.05
N LEU A 49 -7.48 -2.26 17.87
CA LEU A 49 -6.24 -2.44 17.11
C LEU A 49 -5.67 -1.11 16.62
N LEU A 50 -6.54 -0.17 16.22
CA LEU A 50 -6.12 1.17 15.83
C LEU A 50 -5.42 1.89 16.99
N MET A 51 -6.05 1.93 18.16
CA MET A 51 -5.46 2.49 19.37
C MET A 51 -4.14 1.80 19.75
N ALA A 52 -4.06 0.47 19.62
CA ALA A 52 -2.85 -0.27 19.90
C ALA A 52 -1.68 0.13 18.97
N LEU A 53 -1.93 0.31 17.68
CA LEU A 53 -0.91 0.74 16.72
C LEU A 53 -0.50 2.20 16.92
N GLU A 54 -1.42 3.08 17.30
CA GLU A 54 -1.11 4.48 17.63
C GLU A 54 -0.26 4.59 18.89
N ASN A 55 -0.61 3.85 19.94
CA ASN A 55 0.16 3.80 21.18
C ASN A 55 1.56 3.23 20.93
N LEU A 56 1.65 2.11 20.22
CA LEU A 56 2.93 1.49 19.88
C LEU A 56 3.86 2.48 19.15
N ARG A 57 3.33 3.29 18.23
CA ARG A 57 4.12 4.28 17.48
C ARG A 57 4.79 5.31 18.38
N LYS A 58 4.11 5.71 19.46
CA LYS A 58 4.59 6.70 20.45
C LYS A 58 5.45 6.07 21.54
N GLU A 59 5.32 4.77 21.76
CA GLU A 59 6.03 4.04 22.82
C GLU A 59 7.52 3.90 22.50
N ASP A 60 8.37 4.10 23.50
CA ASP A 60 9.80 3.86 23.39
C ASP A 60 10.11 2.38 23.69
N VAL A 61 10.14 1.59 22.63
CA VAL A 61 10.45 0.15 22.68
C VAL A 61 11.55 -0.17 21.67
N SER A 62 12.46 -1.07 22.05
CA SER A 62 13.52 -1.55 21.15
C SER A 62 12.97 -2.09 19.83
N ALA A 63 13.76 -1.99 18.76
CA ALA A 63 13.37 -2.43 17.42
C ALA A 63 12.97 -3.91 17.41
N LYS A 64 13.73 -4.75 18.11
CA LYS A 64 13.43 -6.19 18.29
C LYS A 64 12.06 -6.42 18.91
N ARG A 65 11.70 -5.64 19.93
CA ARG A 65 10.43 -5.76 20.63
C ARG A 65 9.28 -5.27 19.76
N ARG A 66 9.42 -4.09 19.14
CA ARG A 66 8.45 -3.51 18.20
C ARG A 66 8.13 -4.49 17.07
N LEU A 67 9.15 -5.08 16.44
CA LEU A 67 8.97 -6.05 15.37
C LEU A 67 8.22 -7.31 15.84
N THR A 68 8.48 -7.76 17.07
CA THR A 68 7.77 -8.92 17.61
C THR A 68 6.29 -8.58 17.81
N ILE A 69 5.99 -7.42 18.42
CA ILE A 69 4.61 -6.93 18.58
C ILE A 69 3.90 -6.82 17.22
N LEU A 70 4.53 -6.17 16.23
CA LEU A 70 3.96 -6.02 14.88
C LEU A 70 3.72 -7.38 14.20
N SER A 71 4.63 -8.33 14.36
CA SER A 71 4.47 -9.68 13.82
C SER A 71 3.27 -10.40 14.44
N THR A 72 3.03 -10.21 15.73
CA THR A 72 1.88 -10.76 16.46
C THR A 72 0.57 -10.07 16.05
N LEU A 73 0.59 -8.76 15.83
CA LEU A 73 -0.58 -7.97 15.44
C LEU A 73 -1.02 -8.17 13.98
N LYS A 74 -0.09 -8.60 13.10
CA LYS A 74 -0.35 -8.72 11.65
C LYS A 74 -1.62 -9.53 11.33
N VAL A 75 -1.74 -10.75 11.88
CA VAL A 75 -2.87 -11.64 11.56
C VAL A 75 -4.20 -11.08 12.10
N PRO A 76 -4.29 -10.64 13.37
CA PRO A 76 -5.47 -9.92 13.87
C PRO A 76 -5.90 -8.75 12.98
N ILE A 77 -4.96 -7.89 12.59
CA ILE A 77 -5.24 -6.74 11.71
C ILE A 77 -5.84 -7.21 10.37
N LEU A 78 -5.21 -8.18 9.71
CA LEU A 78 -5.69 -8.67 8.42
C LEU A 78 -7.09 -9.32 8.52
N LYS A 79 -7.35 -10.08 9.60
CA LYS A 79 -8.68 -10.67 9.85
C LYS A 79 -9.73 -9.58 10.10
N THR A 80 -9.41 -8.58 10.92
CA THR A 80 -10.30 -7.45 11.16
C THR A 80 -10.58 -6.70 9.86
N CYS A 81 -9.56 -6.36 9.06
CA CYS A 81 -9.73 -5.72 7.76
C CYS A 81 -10.59 -6.55 6.80
N ALA A 82 -10.47 -7.88 6.79
CA ALA A 82 -11.31 -8.76 5.98
C ALA A 82 -12.79 -8.71 6.38
N GLY A 83 -13.10 -8.60 7.69
CA GLY A 83 -14.47 -8.56 8.20
C GLY A 83 -15.10 -7.16 8.31
N LEU A 84 -14.36 -6.09 8.02
CA LEU A 84 -14.91 -4.73 8.03
C LEU A 84 -15.84 -4.51 6.81
N PRO A 85 -16.95 -3.78 6.98
CA PRO A 85 -17.84 -3.45 5.88
C PRO A 85 -17.09 -2.66 4.81
N LYS A 86 -17.31 -3.02 3.55
CA LYS A 86 -16.71 -2.34 2.39
C LYS A 86 -17.66 -1.24 1.92
N PRO A 87 -17.16 -0.08 1.49
CA PRO A 87 -18.02 0.97 0.96
C PRO A 87 -18.77 0.43 -0.27
N TYR A 88 -20.10 0.54 -0.27
CA TYR A 88 -20.94 0.09 -1.39
C TYR A 88 -20.61 0.92 -2.63
N SER A 89 -20.32 0.25 -3.73
CA SER A 89 -19.96 0.86 -5.02
C SER A 89 -21.16 1.09 -5.96
N GLY A 90 -22.38 0.83 -5.49
CA GLY A 90 -23.63 1.11 -6.21
C GLY A 90 -24.41 2.24 -5.53
N GLU A 91 -24.79 3.25 -6.31
CA GLU A 91 -25.80 4.27 -5.96
C GLU A 91 -25.43 5.36 -4.94
N SER A 92 -24.24 5.95 -5.02
CA SER A 92 -24.10 7.34 -4.56
C SER A 92 -24.14 8.28 -5.75
N THR A 93 -25.27 8.98 -5.89
CA THR A 93 -25.31 10.31 -6.51
C THR A 93 -24.11 11.12 -6.03
N GLU A 94 -23.56 11.96 -6.91
CA GLU A 94 -22.27 12.67 -6.77
C GLU A 94 -22.07 13.46 -5.46
N ILE A 95 -23.11 13.58 -4.64
CA ILE A 95 -23.18 14.36 -3.41
C ILE A 95 -22.71 13.56 -2.17
N ASP A 96 -22.70 12.22 -2.22
CA ASP A 96 -22.40 11.38 -1.03
C ASP A 96 -21.20 10.45 -1.21
N ARG A 97 -20.17 10.93 -1.92
CA ARG A 97 -18.82 10.33 -1.84
C ARG A 97 -18.28 10.59 -0.44
N SER A 98 -18.66 9.75 0.53
CA SER A 98 -18.18 9.78 1.92
C SER A 98 -16.67 10.08 1.95
N SER A 99 -16.34 11.33 2.27
CA SER A 99 -15.06 11.99 1.97
C SER A 99 -13.93 11.59 2.93
N GLY A 100 -14.02 10.42 3.54
CA GLY A 100 -13.21 10.01 4.67
C GLY A 100 -12.38 8.76 4.43
N VAL A 101 -11.19 8.73 5.01
CA VAL A 101 -10.35 7.53 5.08
C VAL A 101 -11.03 6.47 5.97
N THR A 102 -11.26 5.27 5.42
CA THR A 102 -11.96 4.17 6.11
C THR A 102 -11.12 3.59 7.25
N LEU A 103 -11.76 2.88 8.19
CA LEU A 103 -11.06 2.23 9.31
C LEU A 103 -9.99 1.22 8.83
N GLU A 104 -10.27 0.46 7.76
CA GLU A 104 -9.28 -0.44 7.16
C GLU A 104 -8.07 0.31 6.63
N GLN A 105 -8.31 1.43 5.93
CA GLN A 105 -7.23 2.26 5.41
C GLN A 105 -6.38 2.86 6.55
N ARG A 106 -7.01 3.28 7.66
CA ARG A 106 -6.29 3.76 8.85
C ARG A 106 -5.43 2.67 9.48
N LEU A 107 -5.96 1.45 9.62
CA LEU A 107 -5.22 0.31 10.16
C LEU A 107 -4.00 -0.04 9.28
N ASN A 108 -4.20 -0.13 7.96
CA ASN A 108 -3.12 -0.41 7.02
C ASN A 108 -2.04 0.69 7.06
N ARG A 109 -2.44 1.97 7.09
CA ARG A 109 -1.53 3.11 7.17
C ARG A 109 -0.70 3.11 8.45
N LEU A 110 -1.32 2.85 9.61
CA LEU A 110 -0.63 2.79 10.90
C LEU A 110 0.30 1.58 11.00
N MET A 111 -0.09 0.44 10.44
CA MET A 111 0.75 -0.75 10.37
C MET A 111 1.98 -0.49 9.48
N PHE A 112 1.79 0.13 8.31
CA PHE A 112 2.87 0.56 7.43
C PHE A 112 3.84 1.50 8.15
N ALA A 113 3.32 2.56 8.80
CA ALA A 113 4.14 3.55 9.49
C ALA A 113 4.98 2.93 10.62
N ASN A 114 4.37 2.05 11.41
CA ASN A 114 5.07 1.32 12.47
C ASN A 114 6.16 0.38 11.90
N LEU A 115 5.91 -0.29 10.78
CA LEU A 115 6.92 -1.13 10.11
C LEU A 115 8.10 -0.29 9.60
N LEU A 116 7.85 0.89 9.02
CA LEU A 116 8.90 1.81 8.57
C LEU A 116 9.75 2.32 9.74
N GLN A 117 9.10 2.73 10.84
CA GLN A 117 9.80 3.12 12.07
C GLN A 117 10.62 1.95 12.62
N ALA A 118 10.04 0.75 12.69
CA ALA A 118 10.75 -0.44 13.17
C ALA A 118 11.96 -0.79 12.28
N LEU A 119 11.85 -0.62 10.96
CA LEU A 119 12.96 -0.83 10.03
C LEU A 119 14.10 0.17 10.29
N ARG A 120 13.78 1.45 10.43
CA ARG A 120 14.78 2.50 10.70
C ARG A 120 15.48 2.27 12.04
N GLN A 121 14.73 1.96 13.10
CA GLN A 121 15.30 1.61 14.41
C GLN A 121 16.15 0.34 14.35
N PHE A 122 15.69 -0.69 13.63
CA PHE A 122 16.42 -1.94 13.48
C PHE A 122 17.77 -1.75 12.78
N ASP A 123 17.78 -0.97 11.68
CA ASP A 123 19.01 -0.70 10.93
C ASP A 123 19.98 0.21 11.70
N GLN A 124 19.49 1.00 12.66
CA GLN A 124 20.33 1.76 13.59
C GLN A 124 20.92 0.86 14.70
N GLU A 125 20.11 -0.02 15.29
CA GLU A 125 20.56 -0.96 16.33
C GLU A 125 21.52 -2.04 15.80
N TYR A 126 21.35 -2.47 14.55
CA TYR A 126 22.10 -3.58 13.95
C TYR A 126 22.75 -3.19 12.61
N PRO A 127 23.81 -2.37 12.62
CA PRO A 127 24.52 -1.98 11.39
C PRO A 127 25.20 -3.15 10.66
N LEU A 128 25.42 -4.26 11.36
CA LEU A 128 25.94 -5.53 10.82
C LEU A 128 25.06 -6.68 11.34
N PRO A 129 23.98 -7.06 10.65
CA PRO A 129 23.05 -8.06 11.14
C PRO A 129 23.57 -9.49 10.97
N SER A 130 23.36 -10.32 11.98
CA SER A 130 23.37 -11.78 11.85
C SER A 130 22.29 -12.27 10.87
N GLY A 131 22.41 -13.51 10.36
CA GLY A 131 21.39 -14.08 9.45
C GLY A 131 19.97 -14.10 10.03
N ARG A 132 19.80 -14.27 11.35
CA ARG A 132 18.47 -14.17 12.00
C ARG A 132 17.94 -12.74 11.99
N GLN A 133 18.81 -11.75 12.15
CA GLN A 133 18.46 -10.33 12.07
C GLN A 133 18.09 -9.95 10.63
N LEU A 134 18.84 -10.44 9.64
CA LEU A 134 18.54 -10.22 8.22
C LEU A 134 17.14 -10.75 7.84
N ARG A 135 16.78 -11.96 8.28
CA ARG A 135 15.42 -12.51 8.06
C ARG A 135 14.32 -11.63 8.66
N ARG A 136 14.56 -11.04 9.83
CA ARG A 136 13.60 -10.10 10.45
C ARG A 136 13.47 -8.82 9.65
N ARG A 137 14.60 -8.26 9.21
CA ARG A 137 14.63 -7.08 8.33
C ARG A 137 13.87 -7.32 7.03
N GLN A 138 14.16 -8.43 6.34
CA GLN A 138 13.45 -8.84 5.13
C GLN A 138 11.95 -9.02 5.37
N TRP A 139 11.56 -9.63 6.51
CA TRP A 139 10.16 -9.72 6.90
C TRP A 139 9.53 -8.33 7.03
N THR A 140 10.20 -7.38 7.68
CA THR A 140 9.70 -6.01 7.86
C THR A 140 9.47 -5.32 6.52
N ILE A 141 10.47 -5.35 5.64
CA ILE A 141 10.42 -4.73 4.30
C ILE A 141 9.26 -5.32 3.49
N ARG A 142 9.19 -6.65 3.40
CA ARG A 142 8.14 -7.35 2.67
C ARG A 142 6.74 -6.99 3.18
N ASN A 143 6.57 -6.89 4.50
CA ASN A 143 5.26 -6.52 5.05
C ASN A 143 4.94 -5.05 4.81
N ALA A 144 5.93 -4.14 4.83
CA ALA A 144 5.69 -2.74 4.50
C ALA A 144 5.13 -2.59 3.08
N PHE A 145 5.77 -3.21 2.08
CA PHE A 145 5.26 -3.23 0.70
C PHE A 145 3.86 -3.88 0.61
N ARG A 146 3.62 -5.00 1.30
CA ARG A 146 2.29 -5.65 1.30
C ARG A 146 1.18 -4.77 1.87
N PHE A 147 1.45 -4.01 2.95
CA PHE A 147 0.46 -3.09 3.51
C PHE A 147 0.24 -1.87 2.60
N ALA A 148 1.27 -1.36 1.94
CA ALA A 148 1.12 -0.33 0.90
C ALA A 148 0.31 -0.83 -0.31
N ASN A 149 0.61 -2.04 -0.79
CA ASN A 149 -0.13 -2.69 -1.87
C ASN A 149 -1.61 -2.84 -1.50
N ARG A 150 -1.90 -3.38 -0.31
CA ARG A 150 -3.28 -3.48 0.19
C ARG A 150 -3.97 -2.11 0.24
N GLN A 151 -3.26 -1.08 0.69
CA GLN A 151 -3.78 0.28 0.78
C GLN A 151 -4.19 0.84 -0.59
N ILE A 152 -3.32 0.70 -1.59
CA ILE A 152 -3.53 1.19 -2.95
C ILE A 152 -4.60 0.36 -3.67
N ARG A 153 -4.56 -0.97 -3.57
CA ARG A 153 -5.60 -1.86 -4.14
C ARG A 153 -6.97 -1.60 -3.54
N TYR A 154 -7.05 -1.39 -2.22
CA TYR A 154 -8.31 -1.07 -1.56
C TYR A 154 -8.92 0.23 -2.10
N ALA A 155 -8.09 1.27 -2.28
CA ALA A 155 -8.53 2.53 -2.88
C ALA A 155 -9.13 2.32 -4.27
N GLY A 156 -8.47 1.50 -5.10
CA GLY A 156 -8.96 1.14 -6.42
C GLY A 156 -10.26 0.36 -6.44
N LEU A 157 -10.29 -0.79 -5.76
CA LEU A 157 -11.43 -1.71 -5.78
C LEU A 157 -12.71 -1.05 -5.26
N TRP A 158 -12.58 -0.21 -4.22
CA TRP A 158 -13.72 0.41 -3.56
C TRP A 158 -13.91 1.89 -3.91
N ARG A 159 -13.16 2.40 -4.91
CA ARG A 159 -13.20 3.80 -5.36
C ARG A 159 -13.11 4.80 -4.20
N THR A 160 -12.27 4.50 -3.22
CA THR A 160 -12.01 5.38 -2.08
C THR A 160 -10.73 6.17 -2.30
N PRO A 161 -10.61 7.39 -1.74
CA PRO A 161 -9.36 8.14 -1.84
C PRO A 161 -8.20 7.38 -1.18
N ILE A 162 -7.01 7.47 -1.77
CA ILE A 162 -5.78 6.99 -1.11
C ILE A 162 -5.48 7.94 0.06
N PRO A 163 -5.17 7.44 1.26
CA PRO A 163 -4.81 8.28 2.39
C PRO A 163 -3.59 9.16 2.08
N PRO A 164 -3.58 10.41 2.57
CA PRO A 164 -2.47 11.30 2.34
C PRO A 164 -1.17 10.75 2.97
N GLY A 165 -0.07 11.04 2.30
CA GLY A 165 1.28 10.60 2.61
C GLY A 165 1.56 9.14 2.24
N THR A 166 0.62 8.38 1.66
CA THR A 166 0.88 6.99 1.28
C THR A 166 1.96 6.87 0.22
N TRP A 167 1.92 7.70 -0.83
CA TRP A 167 2.91 7.62 -1.91
C TRP A 167 4.26 8.15 -1.48
N ARG A 168 4.28 9.28 -0.76
CA ARG A 168 5.51 9.82 -0.18
C ARG A 168 6.25 8.78 0.66
N ASP A 169 5.53 8.11 1.55
CA ASP A 169 6.10 7.07 2.41
C ASP A 169 6.64 5.86 1.63
N VAL A 170 5.96 5.47 0.54
CA VAL A 170 6.41 4.38 -0.35
C VAL A 170 7.67 4.78 -1.11
N HIS A 171 7.72 5.99 -1.66
CA HIS A 171 8.88 6.55 -2.34
C HIS A 171 10.08 6.65 -1.37
N GLU A 172 9.85 7.16 -0.17
CA GLU A 172 10.85 7.24 0.90
C GLU A 172 11.39 5.86 1.28
N LEU A 173 10.52 4.85 1.43
CA LEU A 173 10.95 3.49 1.73
C LEU A 173 11.84 2.94 0.62
N TYR A 174 11.47 3.13 -0.64
CA TYR A 174 12.28 2.64 -1.75
C TYR A 174 13.65 3.34 -1.82
N LEU A 175 13.68 4.67 -1.70
CA LEU A 175 14.92 5.46 -1.64
C LEU A 175 15.81 5.06 -0.45
N TYR A 176 15.21 4.82 0.71
CA TYR A 176 15.91 4.35 1.90
C TYR A 176 16.59 3.00 1.66
N LEU A 177 15.92 2.07 0.98
CA LEU A 177 16.48 0.76 0.65
C LEU A 177 17.58 0.84 -0.42
N MET A 178 17.39 1.69 -1.44
CA MET A 178 18.39 1.87 -2.51
C MET A 178 19.67 2.53 -1.99
N SER A 179 19.57 3.60 -1.20
CA SER A 179 20.75 4.27 -0.62
C SER A 179 21.58 3.35 0.27
N ARG A 180 20.93 2.47 1.05
CA ARG A 180 21.61 1.47 1.88
C ARG A 180 22.27 0.35 1.09
N ARG A 181 21.73 -0.02 -0.09
CA ARG A 181 22.33 -1.03 -0.97
C ARG A 181 23.67 -0.59 -1.55
N HIS A 182 23.81 0.70 -1.87
CA HIS A 182 25.02 1.24 -2.49
C HIS A 182 26.15 1.53 -1.49
N GLY A 183 25.83 1.72 -0.20
CA GLY A 183 26.80 2.12 0.82
C GLY A 183 27.25 1.04 1.79
N SER A 184 26.88 -0.25 1.59
CA SER A 184 27.02 -1.19 2.69
C SER A 184 27.44 -2.61 2.30
N SER A 185 28.49 -3.07 2.99
CA SER A 185 29.06 -4.42 3.11
C SER A 185 28.06 -5.48 3.65
N TRP A 186 26.77 -5.33 3.38
CA TRP A 186 25.69 -6.21 3.86
C TRP A 186 25.58 -7.50 3.03
N GLU A 187 26.45 -7.67 2.04
CA GLU A 187 26.73 -8.94 1.36
C GLU A 187 28.20 -9.33 1.53
N PRO A 188 28.57 -10.03 2.62
CA PRO A 188 29.76 -10.87 2.57
C PRO A 188 29.42 -12.09 1.72
N GLY A 189 29.73 -12.04 0.41
CA GLY A 189 29.78 -13.21 -0.47
C GLY A 189 28.46 -13.71 -1.07
N ALA A 190 27.43 -12.86 -1.24
CA ALA A 190 26.20 -13.29 -1.89
C ALA A 190 26.30 -13.12 -3.41
N SER A 191 26.68 -14.20 -4.09
CA SER A 191 26.01 -14.55 -5.34
C SER A 191 24.52 -14.70 -5.01
N SER A 192 23.75 -13.60 -5.07
CA SER A 192 22.29 -13.58 -4.85
C SER A 192 21.61 -14.31 -6.02
N GLY A 193 21.68 -15.63 -5.95
CA GLY A 193 21.01 -16.59 -6.83
C GLY A 193 20.11 -17.53 -6.02
N THR A 194 19.73 -17.15 -4.80
CA THR A 194 18.70 -17.85 -4.05
C THR A 194 17.33 -17.56 -4.68
N ILE A 195 16.87 -18.50 -5.50
CA ILE A 195 15.51 -18.59 -6.01
C ILE A 195 14.54 -18.32 -4.85
N GLY A 196 13.81 -17.20 -4.92
CA GLY A 196 12.84 -16.78 -3.89
C GLY A 196 13.22 -15.57 -3.03
N ASP A 197 14.34 -14.89 -3.32
CA ASP A 197 14.67 -13.63 -2.63
C ASP A 197 13.68 -12.50 -2.96
N PHE A 198 13.26 -11.78 -1.93
CA PHE A 198 12.34 -10.64 -2.05
C PHE A 198 13.07 -9.46 -2.69
N ASP A 199 12.58 -8.95 -3.82
CA ASP A 199 13.12 -7.77 -4.50
C ASP A 199 12.26 -6.51 -4.22
N PRO A 200 12.77 -5.54 -3.43
CA PRO A 200 12.07 -4.27 -3.21
C PRO A 200 11.84 -3.45 -4.48
N SER A 201 12.70 -3.62 -5.50
CA SER A 201 12.58 -2.90 -6.77
C SER A 201 11.38 -3.40 -7.56
N PHE A 202 11.23 -4.72 -7.67
CA PHE A 202 10.04 -5.36 -8.24
C PHE A 202 8.74 -4.87 -7.57
N GLU A 203 8.68 -4.92 -6.24
CA GLU A 203 7.47 -4.52 -5.49
C GLU A 203 7.15 -3.02 -5.66
N TYR A 204 8.17 -2.17 -5.70
CA TYR A 204 7.99 -0.75 -5.96
C TYR A 204 7.43 -0.50 -7.37
N LYS A 205 7.98 -1.16 -8.41
CA LYS A 205 7.45 -1.08 -9.78
C LYS A 205 6.00 -1.55 -9.85
N LEU A 206 5.68 -2.67 -9.21
CA LEU A 206 4.31 -3.20 -9.14
C LEU A 206 3.35 -2.15 -8.56
N LEU A 207 3.73 -1.50 -7.46
CA LEU A 207 2.94 -0.41 -6.88
C LEU A 207 2.78 0.74 -7.86
N LEU A 208 3.87 1.21 -8.49
CA LEU A 208 3.83 2.32 -9.46
C LEU A 208 2.89 2.03 -10.63
N LEU A 209 2.95 0.82 -11.20
CA LEU A 209 2.04 0.39 -12.26
C LEU A 209 0.59 0.37 -11.79
N LEU A 210 0.32 -0.18 -10.60
CA LEU A 210 -1.03 -0.16 -10.06
C LEU A 210 -1.52 1.28 -9.84
N GLY A 211 -0.69 2.13 -9.27
CA GLY A 211 -1.01 3.54 -9.00
C GLY A 211 -1.26 4.35 -10.27
N PHE A 212 -0.46 4.13 -11.32
CA PHE A 212 -0.63 4.77 -12.61
C PHE A 212 -1.94 4.35 -13.28
N ALA A 213 -2.23 3.05 -13.27
CA ALA A 213 -3.49 2.50 -13.80
C ALA A 213 -4.70 3.07 -13.07
N LEU A 214 -4.65 3.15 -11.74
CA LEU A 214 -5.72 3.76 -10.93
C LEU A 214 -5.96 5.22 -11.25
N LYS A 215 -4.91 5.97 -11.57
CA LYS A 215 -5.03 7.39 -11.92
C LYS A 215 -5.57 7.58 -13.33
N THR A 216 -5.21 6.71 -14.26
CA THR A 216 -5.49 6.88 -15.69
C THR A 216 -6.81 6.21 -16.09
N LYS A 217 -7.02 4.96 -15.68
CA LYS A 217 -8.20 4.15 -16.01
C LYS A 217 -8.69 3.38 -14.78
N PRO A 218 -9.41 4.02 -13.84
CA PRO A 218 -9.80 3.41 -12.56
C PRO A 218 -10.63 2.12 -12.69
N SER A 219 -11.29 1.89 -13.82
CA SER A 219 -12.06 0.67 -14.08
C SER A 219 -11.16 -0.55 -14.34
N VAL A 220 -9.93 -0.36 -14.82
CA VAL A 220 -9.05 -1.47 -15.23
C VAL A 220 -8.65 -2.38 -14.07
N VAL A 221 -8.54 -1.83 -12.86
CA VAL A 221 -8.21 -2.61 -11.64
C VAL A 221 -9.32 -3.53 -11.15
N GLN A 222 -10.52 -3.44 -11.74
CA GLN A 222 -11.60 -4.40 -11.52
C GLN A 222 -11.46 -5.63 -12.43
N SER A 223 -10.63 -5.54 -13.48
CA SER A 223 -10.35 -6.65 -14.38
C SER A 223 -9.39 -7.65 -13.73
N GLU A 224 -9.79 -8.92 -13.68
CA GLU A 224 -8.95 -10.02 -13.21
C GLU A 224 -7.72 -10.19 -14.10
N TYR A 225 -7.90 -10.09 -15.43
CA TYR A 225 -6.81 -10.13 -16.39
C TYR A 225 -5.72 -9.09 -16.11
N PHE A 226 -6.12 -7.85 -15.82
CA PHE A 226 -5.18 -6.78 -15.49
C PHE A 226 -4.41 -7.10 -14.19
N MET A 227 -5.12 -7.59 -13.17
CA MET A 227 -4.51 -7.91 -11.88
C MET A 227 -3.53 -9.08 -11.98
N ASP A 228 -3.83 -10.09 -12.80
CA ASP A 228 -2.97 -11.25 -13.04
C ASP A 228 -1.74 -10.88 -13.90
N GLY A 229 -1.92 -9.98 -14.88
CA GLY A 229 -0.82 -9.48 -15.72
C GLY A 229 0.17 -8.56 -15.00
N LEU A 230 -0.25 -7.93 -13.89
CA LEU A 230 0.51 -6.89 -13.21
C LEU A 230 1.91 -7.32 -12.76
N GLU A 231 2.04 -8.54 -12.23
CA GLU A 231 3.34 -9.07 -11.82
C GLU A 231 4.27 -9.27 -13.03
N GLY A 232 3.75 -9.84 -14.11
CA GLY A 232 4.50 -10.05 -15.36
C GLY A 232 4.98 -8.74 -15.98
N TRP A 233 4.15 -7.69 -15.92
CA TRP A 233 4.54 -6.36 -16.39
C TRP A 233 5.55 -5.67 -15.47
N ALA A 234 5.44 -5.85 -14.16
CA ALA A 234 6.39 -5.29 -13.19
C ALA A 234 7.82 -5.84 -13.39
N VAL A 235 7.97 -7.12 -13.77
CA VAL A 235 9.27 -7.72 -14.11
C VAL A 235 9.92 -6.98 -15.28
N GLN A 236 9.16 -6.69 -16.33
CA GLN A 236 9.66 -6.08 -17.57
C GLN A 236 9.84 -4.56 -17.46
N THR A 237 9.19 -3.94 -16.47
CA THR A 237 9.20 -2.49 -16.28
C THR A 237 10.58 -2.00 -15.86
N ARG A 238 11.01 -0.88 -16.45
CA ARG A 238 12.29 -0.21 -16.10
C ARG A 238 12.05 1.10 -15.37
N LEU A 239 13.02 1.47 -14.53
CA LEU A 239 13.10 2.75 -13.86
C LEU A 239 14.38 3.41 -14.34
N ASP A 240 14.24 4.35 -15.25
CA ASP A 240 15.36 5.02 -15.90
C ASP A 240 15.67 6.35 -15.23
N ASP A 241 16.95 6.74 -15.28
CA ASP A 241 17.40 8.05 -14.82
C ASP A 241 16.86 9.15 -15.77
N PRO A 242 16.12 10.16 -15.26
CA PRO A 242 15.60 11.25 -16.08
C PRO A 242 16.67 12.03 -16.85
N HIS A 243 17.93 12.06 -16.40
CA HIS A 243 19.02 12.74 -17.11
C HIS A 243 19.25 12.17 -18.52
N ASN A 244 18.97 10.88 -18.73
CA ASN A 244 19.20 10.21 -20.02
C ASN A 244 18.03 10.41 -21.01
N LEU A 245 16.96 11.09 -20.60
CA LEU A 245 15.70 11.16 -21.35
C LEU A 245 15.21 12.60 -21.58
N LEU A 246 16.10 13.60 -21.40
CA LEU A 246 15.81 15.00 -21.68
C LEU A 246 15.37 15.20 -23.14
N GLY A 247 14.40 16.10 -23.34
CA GLY A 247 13.81 16.42 -24.65
C GLY A 247 12.81 15.38 -25.19
N ARG A 248 12.60 14.25 -24.50
CA ARG A 248 11.57 13.27 -24.90
C ARG A 248 10.18 13.68 -24.41
N ILE A 249 9.15 13.27 -25.15
CA ILE A 249 7.73 13.54 -24.85
C ILE A 249 7.02 12.27 -24.34
N ARG A 250 5.80 12.43 -23.80
CA ARG A 250 4.91 11.34 -23.39
C ARG A 250 5.54 10.36 -22.41
N LEU A 251 6.47 10.84 -21.57
CA LEU A 251 7.13 10.04 -20.56
C LEU A 251 6.20 9.77 -19.39
N ILE A 252 6.30 8.60 -18.77
CA ILE A 252 5.64 8.33 -17.49
C ILE A 252 6.67 8.64 -16.39
N ILE A 253 6.43 9.71 -15.63
CA ILE A 253 7.38 10.20 -14.63
C ILE A 253 6.93 9.85 -13.21
N VAL A 254 7.93 9.63 -12.34
CA VAL A 254 7.75 9.31 -10.92
C VAL A 254 8.51 10.33 -10.10
N GLY A 255 7.84 11.41 -9.70
CA GLY A 255 8.42 12.42 -8.82
C GLY A 255 8.41 11.95 -7.37
N VAL A 256 9.57 11.64 -6.79
CA VAL A 256 9.65 11.08 -5.41
C VAL A 256 9.35 12.09 -4.31
N SER A 257 9.34 13.38 -4.66
CA SER A 257 8.96 14.46 -3.74
C SER A 257 7.45 14.69 -3.72
N GLU A 258 6.73 14.17 -4.72
CA GLU A 258 5.28 14.27 -4.84
C GLU A 258 4.62 13.13 -4.04
N ASP A 259 3.49 13.41 -3.38
CA ASP A 259 2.66 12.38 -2.76
C ASP A 259 1.66 11.82 -3.79
N GLY A 260 2.20 11.24 -4.86
CA GLY A 260 1.41 10.70 -5.95
C GLY A 260 2.05 9.47 -6.61
N PRO A 261 1.25 8.69 -7.37
CA PRO A 261 1.77 7.63 -8.22
C PRO A 261 2.56 8.23 -9.41
N ALA A 262 3.04 7.35 -10.29
CA ALA A 262 3.53 7.79 -11.59
C ALA A 262 2.46 8.59 -12.35
N ARG A 263 2.88 9.50 -13.23
CA ARG A 263 1.99 10.32 -14.07
C ARG A 263 2.57 10.48 -15.46
N GLN A 264 1.70 10.59 -16.46
CA GLN A 264 2.12 10.91 -17.82
C GLN A 264 2.49 12.40 -17.90
N LEU A 265 3.62 12.69 -18.52
CA LEU A 265 4.06 14.03 -18.87
C LEU A 265 3.63 14.29 -20.32
N GLU A 266 2.77 15.29 -20.52
CA GLU A 266 2.25 15.64 -21.86
C GLU A 266 3.28 16.38 -22.71
N SER A 267 4.16 17.15 -22.06
CA SER A 267 5.20 17.96 -22.70
C SER A 267 6.55 17.21 -22.81
N THR A 268 7.54 17.89 -23.39
CA THR A 268 8.94 17.47 -23.33
C THR A 268 9.46 17.51 -21.89
N LEU A 269 10.40 16.62 -21.59
CA LEU A 269 11.17 16.68 -20.34
C LEU A 269 12.31 17.69 -20.49
N ASP A 270 12.09 18.92 -20.03
CA ASP A 270 13.04 20.02 -20.25
C ASP A 270 14.14 20.09 -19.18
N SER A 271 13.89 19.57 -17.98
CA SER A 271 14.83 19.58 -16.87
C SER A 271 14.83 18.26 -16.11
N PRO A 272 15.99 17.81 -15.59
CA PRO A 272 16.04 16.65 -14.71
C PRO A 272 15.30 16.94 -13.41
N PHE A 273 14.77 15.90 -12.78
CA PHE A 273 14.07 15.98 -11.51
C PHE A 273 14.49 14.84 -10.59
N ARG A 274 14.17 14.96 -9.30
CA ARG A 274 14.42 13.89 -8.34
C ARG A 274 13.36 12.80 -8.53
N GLY A 275 13.76 11.68 -9.12
CA GLY A 275 12.90 10.52 -9.30
C GLY A 275 13.31 9.66 -10.48
N TRP A 276 12.34 9.02 -11.13
CA TRP A 276 12.57 8.09 -12.23
C TRP A 276 11.59 8.32 -13.38
N VAL A 277 11.98 7.86 -14.56
CA VAL A 277 11.05 7.63 -15.66
C VAL A 277 10.66 6.15 -15.66
N LEU A 278 9.36 5.88 -15.55
CA LEU A 278 8.78 4.55 -15.59
C LEU A 278 8.59 4.13 -17.04
N GLN A 279 9.18 3.00 -17.42
CA GLN A 279 9.00 2.41 -18.75
C GLN A 279 8.32 1.05 -18.61
N PRO A 280 6.97 1.02 -18.61
CA PRO A 280 6.24 -0.23 -18.65
C PRO A 280 6.36 -0.92 -20.02
N PRO A 281 6.15 -2.24 -20.08
CA PRO A 281 6.13 -2.95 -21.36
C PRO A 281 4.88 -2.57 -22.17
N TYR A 282 4.96 -2.67 -23.51
CA TYR A 282 3.87 -2.31 -24.43
C TYR A 282 2.50 -2.93 -24.08
N PRO A 283 2.38 -4.21 -23.71
CA PRO A 283 1.08 -4.79 -23.33
C PRO A 283 0.39 -4.07 -22.17
N TYR A 284 1.15 -3.55 -21.19
CA TYR A 284 0.57 -2.78 -20.10
C TYR A 284 0.03 -1.43 -20.58
N ILE A 285 0.77 -0.75 -21.48
CA ILE A 285 0.35 0.54 -22.04
C ILE A 285 -0.95 0.36 -22.81
N HIS A 286 -1.04 -0.68 -23.65
CA HIS A 286 -2.22 -0.99 -24.44
C HIS A 286 -3.48 -1.29 -23.61
N GLU A 287 -3.34 -1.82 -22.39
CA GLU A 287 -4.49 -2.05 -21.50
C GLU A 287 -5.04 -0.75 -20.88
N ILE A 288 -4.15 0.23 -20.67
CA ILE A 288 -4.47 1.48 -19.96
C ILE A 288 -4.84 2.60 -20.93
N GLU A 289 -4.21 2.65 -22.08
CA GLU A 289 -4.59 3.53 -23.18
C GLU A 289 -5.74 2.87 -23.95
N ASP A 290 -6.86 3.56 -24.14
CA ASP A 290 -7.89 3.03 -25.02
C ASP A 290 -7.35 2.95 -26.46
N PRO A 291 -7.52 1.83 -27.18
CA PRO A 291 -7.06 1.69 -28.57
C PRO A 291 -7.72 2.70 -29.53
N PHE A 292 -8.77 3.37 -29.06
CA PHE A 292 -9.42 4.49 -29.73
C PHE A 292 -9.51 5.66 -28.76
N GLY A 293 -8.42 6.43 -28.64
CA GLY A 293 -8.47 7.76 -28.06
C GLY A 293 -9.45 8.64 -28.82
N GLY A 294 -10.73 8.60 -28.45
CA GLY A 294 -11.72 9.58 -28.82
C GLY A 294 -11.33 10.91 -28.20
N THR A 295 -10.51 11.69 -28.91
CA THR A 295 -10.33 13.17 -28.82
C THR A 295 -9.10 13.70 -29.58
N ALA A 296 -8.38 12.90 -30.40
CA ALA A 296 -7.27 13.42 -31.20
C ALA A 296 -7.58 13.65 -32.70
N PHE A 297 -8.72 13.19 -33.22
CA PHE A 297 -9.18 13.55 -34.56
C PHE A 297 -10.64 13.96 -34.52
N GLY A 298 -10.86 15.28 -34.62
CA GLY A 298 -12.16 15.85 -34.94
C GLY A 298 -12.55 15.47 -36.36
N MET A 299 -12.96 14.22 -36.57
CA MET A 299 -13.75 13.82 -37.73
C MET A 299 -15.21 14.02 -37.33
N GLN A 300 -15.68 15.24 -37.58
CA GLN A 300 -17.10 15.52 -37.70
C GLN A 300 -17.65 14.51 -38.73
N PRO A 301 -18.67 13.69 -38.41
CA PRO A 301 -19.29 12.85 -39.41
C PRO A 301 -19.82 13.78 -40.52
N PRO A 302 -19.58 13.50 -41.81
CA PRO A 302 -20.13 14.32 -42.87
C PRO A 302 -21.64 14.30 -42.72
N GLY A 303 -22.19 15.47 -42.40
CA GLY A 303 -23.62 15.67 -42.38
C GLY A 303 -24.17 15.26 -43.74
N LEU A 304 -25.04 14.26 -43.72
CA LEU A 304 -25.98 14.03 -44.81
C LEU A 304 -26.96 15.21 -44.81
N ALA A 305 -26.51 16.32 -45.39
CA ALA A 305 -27.39 17.31 -45.97
C ALA A 305 -28.00 16.66 -47.21
N LEU A 306 -29.14 16.01 -47.05
CA LEU A 306 -30.08 15.80 -48.14
C LEU A 306 -31.23 16.78 -47.95
N SER A 307 -31.09 17.91 -48.62
CA SER A 307 -32.17 18.76 -49.06
C SER A 307 -33.03 18.02 -50.09
N ALA A 308 -34.29 17.74 -49.74
CA ALA A 308 -35.47 17.82 -50.58
C ALA A 308 -36.72 17.65 -49.69
#